data_AF-A0A352VV38-F1
#
_entry.id   AF-A0A352VV38-F1
#
_cell.length_a   1.000
_cell.length_b   1.000
_cell.length_c   1.000
_cell.angle_alpha   90.00
_cell.angle_beta   90.00
_cell.angle_gamma   90.00
#
_symmetry.space_group_name_H-M   'P 1'
#
loop_
_entity.id
_entity.type
_entity.pdbx_description
1 polymer ?
#
loop_
_entity_poly.entity_id
_entity_poly.type
_entity_poly.pdbx_seq_one_letter_code
_entity_poly.pdbx_strand_id
1 'polypeptide(L)'
;LACFAEGTTRLQNVPQARLKETDRIAVMHGELEKMGAQTIEMEDGLIIKGQPLQAAQLHSHGDHRIAMALSIAAAFTPGKSVIHDAQAVNVTFPAFFTMLRGINAKVSLK
;
A
#
# COMPACT_ATOMS: atom_id res chain seq x y z
N LEU A 1 6.17 -1.74 -4.40
CA LEU A 1 7.34 -2.07 -5.26
C LEU A 1 8.52 -2.54 -4.42
N ALA A 2 9.04 -1.72 -3.49
CA ALA A 2 10.18 -2.10 -2.66
C ALA A 2 10.03 -3.47 -1.95
N CYS A 3 8.83 -3.83 -1.50
CA CYS A 3 8.56 -5.15 -0.92
C CYS A 3 8.84 -6.32 -1.88
N PHE A 4 8.79 -6.10 -3.20
CA PHE A 4 9.02 -7.13 -4.22
C PHE A 4 10.40 -7.02 -4.90
N ALA A 5 11.22 -6.05 -4.49
CA ALA A 5 12.57 -5.87 -5.03
C ALA A 5 13.57 -6.82 -4.36
N GLU A 6 14.69 -7.09 -4.99
CA GLU A 6 15.80 -7.76 -4.30
C GLU A 6 16.55 -6.76 -3.39
N GLY A 7 16.86 -7.17 -2.16
CA GLY A 7 17.64 -6.38 -1.21
C GLY A 7 16.82 -5.41 -0.36
N THR A 8 17.42 -4.25 -0.03
CA THR A 8 16.84 -3.26 0.89
C THR A 8 16.73 -1.90 0.21
N THR A 9 15.52 -1.35 0.21
CA THR A 9 15.24 0.02 -0.20
C THR A 9 15.20 0.93 1.02
N ARG A 10 15.82 2.11 0.92
CA ARG A 10 15.78 3.14 1.95
C ARG A 10 15.16 4.41 1.37
N LEU A 11 14.01 4.81 1.89
CA LEU A 11 13.41 6.12 1.62
C LEU A 11 13.87 7.06 2.73
N GLN A 12 14.51 8.17 2.38
CA GLN A 12 15.12 9.13 3.32
C GLN A 12 14.79 10.56 2.91
N ASN A 13 14.89 11.52 3.84
CA ASN A 13 14.62 12.94 3.62
C ASN A 13 13.20 13.22 3.09
N VAL A 14 12.20 12.48 3.61
CA VAL A 14 10.79 12.64 3.23
C VAL A 14 9.83 12.89 4.41
N PRO A 15 10.18 13.73 5.42
CA PRO A 15 9.30 13.98 6.56
C PRO A 15 7.95 14.57 6.15
N GLN A 16 7.88 15.28 5.02
CA GLN A 16 6.63 15.83 4.45
C GLN A 16 5.59 14.77 4.10
N ALA A 17 5.97 13.48 3.99
CA ALA A 17 5.03 12.39 3.78
C ALA A 17 4.12 12.15 5.01
N ARG A 18 4.57 12.55 6.20
CA ARG A 18 3.78 12.48 7.43
C ARG A 18 2.67 13.54 7.50
N LEU A 19 2.86 14.65 6.80
CA LEU A 19 1.95 15.82 6.80
C LEU A 19 0.92 15.78 5.66
N LYS A 20 0.67 14.59 5.12
CA LYS A 20 -0.28 14.39 4.02
C LYS A 20 -1.68 14.13 4.57
N GLU A 21 -2.58 13.65 3.71
CA GLU A 21 -3.94 13.29 4.08
C GLU A 21 -3.98 12.32 5.28
N THR A 22 -2.94 11.49 5.39
CA THR A 22 -2.58 10.70 6.57
C THR A 22 -1.07 10.80 6.82
N ASP A 23 -0.61 10.30 7.97
CA ASP A 23 0.82 9.99 8.12
C ASP A 23 1.16 8.78 7.24
N ARG A 24 1.55 9.05 5.99
CA ARG A 24 1.80 8.00 5.00
C ARG A 24 2.97 7.10 5.36
N ILE A 25 3.90 7.56 6.19
CA ILE A 25 5.03 6.73 6.63
C ILE A 25 4.51 5.70 7.64
N ALA A 26 3.86 6.18 8.70
CA ALA A 26 3.33 5.32 9.75
C ALA A 26 2.27 4.34 9.21
N VAL A 27 1.36 4.82 8.36
CA VAL A 27 0.32 3.96 7.79
C VAL A 27 0.91 2.92 6.85
N MET A 28 1.83 3.28 5.95
CA MET A 28 2.44 2.28 5.05
C MET A 28 3.27 1.26 5.83
N HIS A 29 3.99 1.68 6.89
CA HIS A 29 4.67 0.76 7.80
C HIS A 29 3.69 -0.26 8.38
N GLY A 30 2.64 0.20 9.06
CA GLY A 30 1.68 -0.68 9.73
C GLY A 30 0.90 -1.59 8.78
N GLU A 31 0.42 -1.07 7.64
CA GLU A 31 -0.34 -1.88 6.68
C GLU A 31 0.54 -2.90 5.94
N LEU A 32 1.79 -2.55 5.62
CA LEU A 32 2.73 -3.50 5.01
C LEU A 32 3.18 -4.58 6.00
N GLU A 33 3.36 -4.25 7.29
CA GLU A 33 3.66 -5.24 8.33
C GLU A 33 2.55 -6.29 8.47
N LYS A 34 1.28 -5.89 8.36
CA LYS A 34 0.15 -6.86 8.33
C LYS A 34 0.25 -7.84 7.18
N MET A 35 0.83 -7.41 6.05
CA MET A 35 1.13 -8.27 4.90
C MET A 35 2.44 -9.08 5.09
N GLY A 36 3.07 -9.00 6.26
CA GLY A 36 4.33 -9.67 6.56
C GLY A 36 5.56 -8.99 5.96
N ALA A 37 5.48 -7.73 5.53
CA ALA A 37 6.65 -6.99 5.04
C ALA A 37 7.62 -6.68 6.19
N GLN A 38 8.92 -6.77 5.93
CA GLN A 38 9.95 -6.32 6.87
C GLN A 38 10.24 -4.85 6.59
N THR A 39 9.69 -3.97 7.44
CA THR A 39 9.87 -2.53 7.32
C THR A 39 10.36 -1.92 8.64
N ILE A 40 11.08 -0.81 8.55
CA ILE A 40 11.52 -0.02 9.71
C ILE A 40 11.09 1.41 9.47
N GLU A 41 10.15 1.89 10.28
CA GLU A 41 9.74 3.29 10.31
C GLU A 41 10.87 4.17 10.85
N MET A 42 11.10 5.31 10.21
CA MET A 42 12.02 6.36 10.66
C MET A 42 11.28 7.69 10.69
N GLU A 43 11.76 8.65 11.46
CA GLU A 43 11.15 9.98 11.54
C GLU A 43 10.96 10.64 10.15
N ASP A 44 11.94 10.50 9.26
CA ASP A 44 11.98 11.14 7.95
C ASP A 44 11.90 10.13 6.79
N GLY A 45 11.51 8.88 7.05
CA GLY A 45 11.62 7.85 6.03
C GLY A 45 11.09 6.46 6.40
N LEU A 46 11.33 5.51 5.50
CA LEU A 46 10.92 4.11 5.65
C LEU A 46 11.98 3.21 5.00
N ILE A 47 12.46 2.22 5.74
CA ILE A 47 13.33 1.17 5.20
C ILE A 47 12.47 -0.05 4.92
N ILE A 48 12.64 -0.65 3.74
CA ILE A 48 11.87 -1.82 3.31
C ILE A 48 12.85 -2.87 2.80
N LYS A 49 12.85 -4.06 3.42
CA LYS A 49 13.54 -5.22 2.86
C LYS A 49 12.57 -5.99 1.98
N GLY A 50 12.98 -6.26 0.74
CA GLY A 50 12.14 -7.01 -0.18
C GLY A 50 12.02 -8.47 0.22
N GLN A 51 10.78 -8.93 0.30
CA GLN A 51 10.40 -10.31 0.58
C GLN A 51 8.95 -10.57 0.16
N PRO A 52 8.56 -11.84 -0.10
CA PRO A 52 7.18 -12.18 -0.43
C PRO A 52 6.20 -11.69 0.64
N LEU A 53 5.11 -11.08 0.19
CA LEU A 53 4.01 -10.65 1.04
C LEU A 53 2.98 -11.77 1.21
N GLN A 54 2.13 -11.61 2.23
CA GLN A 54 1.00 -12.46 2.54
C GLN A 54 -0.31 -11.66 2.50
N ALA A 55 -1.40 -12.34 2.18
CA ALA A 55 -2.71 -11.71 2.15
C ALA A 55 -3.14 -11.25 3.56
N ALA A 56 -3.77 -10.08 3.65
CA ALA A 56 -4.14 -9.47 4.92
C ALA A 56 -5.43 -8.64 4.84
N GLN A 57 -5.95 -8.29 6.02
CA GLN A 57 -6.98 -7.26 6.21
C GLN A 57 -6.28 -5.91 6.38
N LEU A 58 -6.57 -4.98 5.49
CA LEU A 58 -5.86 -3.72 5.34
C LEU A 58 -6.82 -2.53 5.40
N HIS A 59 -6.28 -1.35 5.67
CA HIS A 59 -7.07 -0.13 5.76
C HIS A 59 -6.40 0.99 4.96
N SER A 60 -7.17 1.72 4.14
CA SER A 60 -6.62 2.88 3.41
C SER A 60 -6.47 4.13 4.28
N HIS A 61 -7.18 4.16 5.41
CA HIS A 61 -7.28 5.31 6.32
C HIS A 61 -7.83 6.57 5.63
N GLY A 62 -8.69 6.37 4.62
CA GLY A 62 -9.24 7.46 3.82
C GLY A 62 -8.26 8.10 2.84
N ASP A 63 -7.01 7.61 2.76
CA ASP A 63 -6.00 8.14 1.87
C ASP A 63 -6.04 7.41 0.52
N HIS A 64 -6.33 8.17 -0.54
CA HIS A 64 -6.47 7.65 -1.90
C HIS A 64 -5.19 6.99 -2.42
N ARG A 65 -3.99 7.49 -2.05
CA ARG A 65 -2.72 6.90 -2.49
C ARG A 65 -2.40 5.62 -1.74
N ILE A 66 -2.77 5.56 -0.47
CA ILE A 66 -2.63 4.32 0.31
C ILE A 66 -3.58 3.25 -0.22
N ALA A 67 -4.85 3.60 -0.49
CA ALA A 67 -5.80 2.69 -1.13
C ALA A 67 -5.25 2.11 -2.46
N MET A 68 -4.71 2.96 -3.33
CA MET A 68 -4.12 2.52 -4.60
C MET A 68 -2.87 1.66 -4.37
N ALA A 69 -1.95 2.08 -3.49
CA ALA A 69 -0.71 1.36 -3.21
C ALA A 69 -0.97 -0.05 -2.64
N LEU A 70 -1.88 -0.16 -1.68
CA LEU A 70 -2.29 -1.43 -1.09
C LEU A 70 -3.03 -2.31 -2.10
N SER A 71 -3.83 -1.72 -2.99
CA SER A 71 -4.51 -2.48 -4.07
C SER A 71 -3.50 -3.14 -5.01
N ILE A 72 -2.44 -2.42 -5.36
CA ILE A 72 -1.34 -2.98 -6.15
C ILE A 72 -0.58 -4.04 -5.34
N ALA A 73 -0.22 -3.77 -4.09
CA ALA A 73 0.47 -4.76 -3.26
C ALA A 73 -0.34 -6.06 -3.14
N ALA A 74 -1.64 -5.96 -2.88
CA ALA A 74 -2.58 -7.08 -2.80
C ALA A 74 -2.68 -7.85 -4.14
N ALA A 75 -2.71 -7.15 -5.28
CA ALA A 75 -2.81 -7.80 -6.60
C ALA A 75 -1.60 -8.69 -6.93
N PHE A 76 -0.41 -8.36 -6.40
CA PHE A 76 0.81 -9.15 -6.55
C PHE A 76 1.03 -10.17 -5.43
N THR A 77 0.14 -10.20 -4.43
CA THR A 77 0.26 -11.06 -3.27
C THR A 77 -0.66 -12.28 -3.40
N PRO A 78 -0.16 -13.52 -3.27
CA PRO A 78 -1.01 -14.70 -3.26
C PRO A 78 -2.05 -14.65 -2.15
N GLY A 79 -3.26 -15.11 -2.46
CA GLY A 79 -4.39 -15.14 -1.52
C GLY A 79 -5.34 -13.95 -1.70
N LYS A 80 -6.21 -13.75 -0.70
CA LYS A 80 -7.25 -12.72 -0.73
C LYS A 80 -6.99 -11.67 0.34
N SER A 81 -6.56 -10.49 -0.09
CA SER A 81 -6.52 -9.31 0.77
C SER A 81 -7.84 -8.53 0.69
N VAL A 82 -8.16 -7.80 1.74
CA VAL A 82 -9.33 -6.92 1.80
C VAL A 82 -8.83 -5.55 2.24
N ILE A 83 -9.26 -4.49 1.56
CA ILE A 83 -8.87 -3.12 1.85
C ILE A 83 -10.13 -2.36 2.23
N HIS A 84 -10.19 -1.95 3.48
CA HIS A 84 -11.23 -1.06 3.99
C HIS A 84 -10.99 0.37 3.50
N ASP A 85 -12.09 1.11 3.31
CA ASP A 85 -12.09 2.48 2.79
C ASP A 85 -11.44 2.66 1.41
N ALA A 86 -11.56 1.64 0.56
CA ALA A 86 -11.05 1.65 -0.81
C ALA A 86 -11.71 2.73 -1.70
N GLN A 87 -12.89 3.24 -1.34
CA GLN A 87 -13.58 4.32 -2.04
C GLN A 87 -12.80 5.64 -2.08
N ALA A 88 -11.80 5.81 -1.20
CA ALA A 88 -10.93 6.98 -1.18
C ALA A 88 -10.26 7.26 -2.55
N VAL A 89 -10.02 6.22 -3.36
CA VAL A 89 -9.44 6.38 -4.70
C VAL A 89 -10.26 7.32 -5.60
N ASN A 90 -11.57 7.44 -5.37
CA ASN A 90 -12.46 8.26 -6.19
C ASN A 90 -12.15 9.77 -6.09
N VAL A 91 -11.43 10.20 -5.05
CA VAL A 91 -11.01 11.60 -4.90
C VAL A 91 -10.11 12.04 -6.05
N THR A 92 -9.21 11.17 -6.52
CA THR A 92 -8.23 11.51 -7.56
C THR A 92 -8.28 10.62 -8.80
N PHE A 93 -8.81 9.40 -8.66
CA PHE A 93 -8.85 8.43 -9.74
C PHE A 93 -10.11 7.53 -9.72
N PRO A 94 -11.29 8.06 -10.06
CA PRO A 94 -12.55 7.29 -10.06
C PRO A 94 -12.53 6.00 -10.91
N ALA A 95 -11.78 6.00 -12.01
CA ALA A 95 -11.70 4.84 -12.91
C ALA A 95 -10.70 3.76 -12.46
N PHE A 96 -9.99 3.94 -11.34
CA PHE A 96 -8.86 3.10 -10.92
C PHE A 96 -9.19 1.60 -10.93
N PHE A 97 -10.25 1.17 -10.24
CA PHE A 97 -10.61 -0.24 -10.15
C PHE A 97 -11.12 -0.83 -11.47
N THR A 98 -11.75 0.00 -12.32
CA THR A 98 -12.15 -0.44 -13.66
C THR A 98 -10.93 -0.69 -14.53
N MET A 99 -9.92 0.18 -14.48
CA MET A 99 -8.67 -0.04 -15.20
C MET A 99 -7.89 -1.24 -14.67
N LEU A 100 -7.85 -1.43 -13.33
CA LEU A 100 -7.19 -2.60 -12.73
C LEU A 100 -7.80 -3.90 -13.25
N ARG A 101 -9.13 -3.97 -13.33
CA ARG A 101 -9.84 -5.12 -13.94
C ARG A 101 -9.51 -5.26 -15.43
N GLY A 102 -9.35 -4.17 -16.15
CA GLY A 102 -8.97 -4.16 -17.57
C GLY A 102 -7.60 -4.77 -17.85
N ILE A 103 -6.69 -4.81 -16.85
CA ILE A 103 -5.40 -5.50 -16.92
C ILE A 103 -5.42 -6.87 -16.21
N ASN A 104 -6.59 -7.48 -16.08
CA ASN A 104 -6.82 -8.80 -15.48
C ASN A 104 -6.54 -8.92 -13.97
N ALA A 105 -6.45 -7.80 -13.24
CA ALA A 105 -6.38 -7.86 -11.78
C ALA A 105 -7.73 -8.32 -11.19
N LYS A 106 -7.69 -9.34 -10.33
CA LYS A 106 -8.89 -9.90 -9.67
C LYS A 106 -9.33 -9.02 -8.51
N VAL A 107 -10.11 -7.98 -8.79
CA VAL A 107 -10.61 -7.03 -7.78
C VAL A 107 -12.12 -6.87 -7.83
N SER A 108 -12.76 -6.94 -6.66
CA SER A 108 -14.18 -6.69 -6.45
C SER A 108 -14.37 -5.61 -5.39
N LEU A 109 -15.27 -4.66 -5.64
CA LEU A 109 -15.74 -3.70 -4.63
C LEU A 109 -17.01 -4.27 -3.98
N LYS A 110 -17.10 -4.13 -2.66
CA LYS A 110 -18.27 -4.50 -1.87
C LYS A 110 -18.75 -3.30 -1.09
#